data_AF-A0A4U5UI87-F1
#
_entry.id   AF-A0A4U5UI87-F1
#
_cell.length_a   1.000
_cell.length_b   1.000
_cell.length_c   1.000
_cell.angle_alpha   90.00
_cell.angle_beta   90.00
_cell.angle_gamma   90.00
#
_symmetry.space_group_name_H-M   'P 1'
#
loop_
_entity.id
_entity.type
_entity.pdbx_description
1 polymer ?
#
loop_
_entity_poly.entity_id
_entity_poly.type
_entity_poly.pdbx_seq_one_letter_code
_entity_poly.pdbx_strand_id
1 'polypeptide(L)'
;MKTAGYPNVNIHNFTTSWRDGMTLNAIVHKHRPDLIEYDNLKRSNAHYNLQNAFNVAEKELGLTKLLVNVDQPNEKSIITYVATYYHYFSKMKALAVDCKRIGKVVDYAIEADQLIEKYETLASVLLQWIEQTIVTLNDWQLDNSLSAVQNQLQAFNSYRTVEKPPKFTEKGNLEVLLFTIQSKMRANNQKVYMPREGKLISDINKAWERLEQVEHERELALRNELILQEKLEMLAARFDRKAAMRETWLSKNQRLVSQDNFGTDLGAVEAATRKHEAIETDIGAY
;
A
#
# COMPACT_ATOMS: atom_id res chain seq x y z
N MET A 1 -45.70 -13.08 26.01
CA MET A 1 -45.09 -14.07 26.93
C MET A 1 -44.07 -14.91 26.19
N LYS A 2 -42.94 -15.28 26.82
CA LYS A 2 -41.82 -15.99 26.16
C LYS A 2 -42.16 -17.43 25.73
N THR A 3 -43.16 -18.05 26.36
CA THR A 3 -43.67 -19.40 26.10
C THR A 3 -44.87 -19.44 25.15
N ALA A 4 -45.24 -18.31 24.53
CA ALA A 4 -46.30 -18.28 23.51
C ALA A 4 -45.92 -19.18 22.32
N GLY A 5 -46.83 -20.08 21.93
CA GLY A 5 -46.63 -21.06 20.87
C GLY A 5 -46.20 -22.46 21.32
N TYR A 6 -45.96 -22.69 22.62
CA TYR A 6 -45.69 -24.04 23.14
C TYR A 6 -47.00 -24.81 23.39
N PRO A 7 -47.13 -26.06 22.90
CA PRO A 7 -48.31 -26.86 23.16
C PRO A 7 -48.40 -27.20 24.65
N ASN A 8 -49.63 -27.25 25.16
CA ASN A 8 -49.95 -27.57 26.55
C ASN A 8 -49.39 -26.59 27.59
N VAL A 9 -49.02 -25.35 27.20
CA VAL A 9 -48.60 -24.29 28.12
C VAL A 9 -49.57 -23.13 28.03
N ASN A 10 -50.27 -22.86 29.14
CA ASN A 10 -51.16 -21.72 29.26
C ASN A 10 -51.02 -21.13 30.67
N ILE A 11 -50.35 -19.97 30.77
CA ILE A 11 -49.96 -19.37 32.05
C ILE A 11 -50.95 -18.27 32.42
N HIS A 12 -51.78 -18.52 33.43
CA HIS A 12 -52.75 -17.54 33.96
C HIS A 12 -52.48 -17.13 35.40
N ASN A 13 -51.70 -17.91 36.14
CA ASN A 13 -51.39 -17.70 37.54
C ASN A 13 -50.00 -18.25 37.91
N PHE A 14 -49.54 -17.95 39.12
CA PHE A 14 -48.32 -18.52 39.69
C PHE A 14 -48.62 -19.69 40.64
N THR A 15 -49.67 -20.46 40.38
CA THR A 15 -50.04 -21.66 41.16
C THR A 15 -50.27 -22.85 40.24
N THR A 16 -51.51 -23.08 39.82
CA THR A 16 -51.92 -24.26 39.05
C THR A 16 -51.36 -24.33 37.64
N SER A 17 -51.00 -23.18 37.03
CA SER A 17 -50.42 -23.12 35.67
C SER A 17 -49.00 -23.71 35.57
N TRP A 18 -48.38 -24.02 36.71
CA TRP A 18 -47.02 -24.54 36.80
C TRP A 18 -46.98 -25.98 37.32
N ARG A 19 -48.13 -26.53 37.74
CA ARG A 19 -48.24 -27.83 38.42
C ARG A 19 -47.85 -29.02 37.54
N ASP A 20 -48.14 -28.95 36.25
CA ASP A 20 -47.83 -30.04 35.30
C ASP A 20 -46.37 -30.03 34.81
N GLY A 21 -45.57 -29.05 35.24
CA GLY A 21 -44.16 -28.90 34.88
C GLY A 21 -43.88 -28.53 33.42
N MET A 22 -44.91 -28.48 32.55
CA MET A 22 -44.74 -28.14 31.13
C MET A 22 -44.18 -26.73 30.96
N THR A 23 -44.70 -25.79 31.76
CA THR A 23 -44.29 -24.38 31.72
C THR A 23 -42.80 -24.18 32.04
N LEU A 24 -42.25 -24.90 33.03
CA LEU A 24 -40.83 -24.79 33.39
C LEU A 24 -39.92 -25.35 32.29
N ASN A 25 -40.28 -26.50 31.71
CA ASN A 25 -39.55 -27.07 30.58
C ASN A 25 -39.63 -26.16 29.34
N ALA A 26 -40.78 -25.52 29.09
CA ALA A 26 -40.93 -24.58 27.98
C ALA A 26 -40.04 -23.35 28.13
N ILE A 27 -39.89 -22.82 29.35
CA ILE A 27 -39.01 -21.68 29.62
C ILE A 27 -37.56 -22.05 29.33
N VAL A 28 -37.09 -23.20 29.81
CA VAL A 28 -35.72 -23.66 29.53
C VAL A 28 -35.53 -23.92 28.05
N HIS A 29 -36.42 -24.69 27.39
CA HIS A 29 -36.36 -24.96 25.95
C HIS A 29 -36.34 -23.67 25.11
N LYS A 30 -37.07 -22.63 25.51
CA LYS A 30 -37.11 -21.36 24.78
C LYS A 30 -35.77 -20.64 24.75
N HIS A 31 -34.98 -20.78 25.81
CA HIS A 31 -33.70 -20.10 25.96
C HIS A 31 -32.50 -20.99 25.62
N ARG A 32 -32.64 -22.30 25.81
CA ARG A 32 -31.65 -23.35 25.57
C ARG A 32 -32.35 -24.59 25.03
N PRO A 33 -32.72 -24.61 23.74
CA PRO A 33 -33.44 -25.73 23.14
C PRO A 33 -32.63 -27.02 23.15
N ASP A 34 -31.31 -26.89 23.18
CA ASP A 34 -30.34 -27.98 23.29
C ASP A 34 -30.47 -28.82 24.58
N LEU A 35 -31.10 -28.29 25.63
CA LEU A 35 -31.15 -28.96 26.95
C LEU A 35 -32.44 -29.76 27.20
N ILE A 36 -33.48 -29.58 26.38
CA ILE A 36 -34.80 -30.19 26.62
C ILE A 36 -35.41 -30.67 25.31
N GLU A 37 -35.69 -31.96 25.22
CA GLU A 37 -36.54 -32.53 24.17
C GLU A 37 -38.01 -32.30 24.47
N TYR A 38 -38.50 -31.10 24.19
CA TYR A 38 -39.84 -30.66 24.63
C TYR A 38 -40.97 -31.51 24.02
N ASP A 39 -40.81 -31.97 22.78
CA ASP A 39 -41.83 -32.74 22.05
C ASP A 39 -42.14 -34.11 22.69
N ASN A 40 -41.21 -34.63 23.50
CA ASN A 40 -41.38 -35.89 24.21
C ASN A 40 -42.14 -35.73 25.55
N LEU A 41 -42.39 -34.49 25.99
CA LEU A 41 -43.05 -34.21 27.27
C LEU A 41 -44.58 -34.29 27.15
N LYS A 42 -45.21 -34.94 28.13
CA LYS A 42 -46.68 -35.08 28.21
C LYS A 42 -47.21 -34.45 29.48
N ARG A 43 -48.33 -33.73 29.37
CA ARG A 43 -48.99 -33.06 30.51
C ARG A 43 -49.39 -34.02 31.63
N SER A 44 -49.69 -35.28 31.30
CA SER A 44 -50.04 -36.33 32.27
C SER A 44 -48.91 -36.66 33.25
N ASN A 45 -47.65 -36.40 32.86
CA ASN A 45 -46.46 -36.86 33.60
C ASN A 45 -45.87 -35.73 34.45
N ALA A 46 -46.69 -35.07 35.26
CA ALA A 46 -46.32 -33.88 36.02
C ALA A 46 -45.05 -34.05 36.87
N HIS A 47 -44.92 -35.18 37.60
CA HIS A 47 -43.76 -35.47 38.42
C HIS A 47 -42.47 -35.55 37.60
N TYR A 48 -42.50 -36.27 36.48
CA TYR A 48 -41.36 -36.39 35.57
C TYR A 48 -41.00 -35.04 34.96
N ASN A 49 -41.98 -34.27 34.47
CA ASN A 49 -41.73 -32.97 33.86
C ASN A 49 -41.07 -31.99 34.85
N LEU A 50 -41.58 -31.92 36.07
CA LEU A 50 -41.00 -31.09 37.14
C LEU A 50 -39.57 -31.54 37.46
N GLN A 51 -39.37 -32.84 37.67
CA GLN A 51 -38.05 -33.38 37.99
C GLN A 51 -37.04 -33.15 36.85
N ASN A 52 -37.48 -33.27 35.59
CA ASN A 52 -36.66 -32.98 34.42
C ASN A 52 -36.19 -31.51 34.41
N ALA A 53 -37.13 -30.57 34.53
CA ALA A 53 -36.81 -29.14 34.55
C ALA A 53 -35.89 -28.77 35.72
N PHE A 54 -36.12 -29.34 36.90
CA PHE A 54 -35.31 -29.10 38.10
C PHE A 54 -33.90 -29.69 37.96
N ASN A 55 -33.78 -30.91 37.43
CA ASN A 55 -32.48 -31.56 37.22
C ASN A 55 -31.65 -30.83 36.17
N VAL A 56 -32.26 -30.46 35.03
CA VAL A 56 -31.60 -29.70 33.97
C VAL A 56 -31.16 -28.33 34.51
N ALA A 57 -32.03 -27.65 35.25
CA ALA A 57 -31.70 -26.34 35.80
C ALA A 57 -30.58 -26.40 36.85
N GLU A 58 -30.57 -27.40 37.72
CA GLU A 58 -29.50 -27.58 38.70
C GLU A 58 -28.16 -27.95 38.03
N LYS A 59 -28.18 -28.94 37.14
CA LYS A 59 -26.96 -29.50 36.54
C LYS A 59 -26.35 -28.59 35.49
N GLU A 60 -27.17 -28.04 34.59
CA GLU A 60 -26.71 -27.30 33.41
C GLU A 60 -26.76 -25.78 33.59
N LEU A 61 -27.66 -25.28 34.46
CA LEU A 61 -27.82 -23.84 34.72
C LEU A 61 -27.33 -23.41 36.11
N GLY A 62 -27.02 -24.35 37.02
CA GLY A 62 -26.60 -24.06 38.40
C GLY A 62 -27.70 -23.48 39.28
N LEU A 63 -28.99 -23.68 38.93
CA LEU A 63 -30.13 -23.17 39.69
C LEU A 63 -30.55 -24.18 40.76
N THR A 64 -30.42 -23.81 42.04
CA THR A 64 -30.84 -24.64 43.17
C THR A 64 -32.31 -25.04 43.07
N LYS A 65 -32.64 -26.30 43.33
CA LYS A 65 -34.02 -26.79 43.37
C LYS A 65 -34.76 -26.23 44.58
N LEU A 66 -35.60 -25.21 44.37
CA LEU A 66 -36.36 -24.56 45.45
C LEU A 66 -37.80 -25.08 45.58
N LEU A 67 -38.26 -25.89 44.63
CA LEU A 67 -39.62 -26.42 44.59
C LEU A 67 -39.64 -27.95 44.71
N VAL A 68 -40.67 -28.46 45.38
CA VAL A 68 -41.02 -29.88 45.45
C VAL A 68 -42.39 -30.09 44.81
N ASN A 69 -42.64 -31.29 44.29
CA ASN A 69 -43.94 -31.63 43.69
C ASN A 69 -45.02 -31.66 44.79
N VAL A 70 -45.97 -30.72 44.74
CA VAL A 70 -47.07 -30.58 45.70
C VAL A 70 -48.39 -30.35 44.97
N ASP A 71 -49.49 -30.83 45.55
CA ASP A 71 -50.81 -30.73 44.93
C ASP A 71 -51.34 -29.29 44.84
N GLN A 72 -50.96 -28.45 45.80
CA GLN A 72 -51.29 -27.03 45.84
C GLN A 72 -50.01 -26.21 46.00
N PRO A 73 -49.37 -25.81 44.90
CA PRO A 73 -48.14 -25.04 44.99
C PRO A 73 -48.41 -23.60 45.45
N ASN A 74 -47.57 -23.12 46.36
CA ASN A 74 -47.64 -21.75 46.88
C ASN A 74 -47.15 -20.76 45.82
N GLU A 75 -47.95 -19.72 45.58
CA GLU A 75 -47.66 -18.64 44.66
C GLU A 75 -46.29 -17.99 44.89
N LYS A 76 -45.98 -17.64 46.15
CA LYS A 76 -44.71 -16.97 46.47
C LYS A 76 -43.51 -17.86 46.15
N SER A 77 -43.62 -19.16 46.42
CA SER A 77 -42.55 -20.13 46.13
C SER A 77 -42.33 -20.28 44.63
N ILE A 78 -43.39 -20.38 43.82
CA ILE A 78 -43.27 -20.42 42.36
C ILE A 78 -42.66 -19.12 41.84
N ILE A 79 -43.13 -17.96 42.30
CA ILE A 79 -42.58 -16.66 41.89
C ILE A 79 -41.09 -16.59 42.19
N THR A 80 -40.66 -16.97 43.40
CA THR A 80 -39.24 -16.97 43.78
C THR A 80 -38.43 -17.86 42.85
N TYR A 81 -38.90 -19.07 42.54
CA TYR A 81 -38.17 -19.98 41.66
C TYR A 81 -38.15 -19.52 40.21
N VAL A 82 -39.26 -19.02 39.68
CA VAL A 82 -39.32 -18.45 38.32
C VAL A 82 -38.44 -17.21 38.19
N ALA A 83 -38.32 -16.42 39.27
CA ALA A 83 -37.42 -15.27 39.32
C ALA A 83 -35.95 -15.70 39.17
N THR A 84 -35.52 -16.85 39.71
CA THR A 84 -34.14 -17.32 39.53
C THR A 84 -33.84 -17.64 38.06
N TYR A 85 -34.76 -18.31 37.34
CA TYR A 85 -34.65 -18.50 35.89
C TYR A 85 -34.61 -17.17 35.13
N TYR A 86 -35.49 -16.23 35.50
CA TYR A 86 -35.51 -14.92 34.86
C TYR A 86 -34.18 -14.18 35.02
N HIS A 87 -33.63 -14.15 36.24
CA HIS A 87 -32.33 -13.52 36.51
C HIS A 87 -31.20 -14.21 35.73
N TYR A 88 -31.17 -15.54 35.71
CA TYR A 88 -30.18 -16.29 34.95
C TYR A 88 -30.24 -15.98 33.45
N PHE A 89 -31.40 -16.13 32.82
CA PHE A 89 -31.52 -15.91 31.37
C PHE A 89 -31.39 -14.44 30.98
N SER A 90 -31.79 -13.52 31.85
CA SER A 90 -31.54 -12.09 31.64
C SER A 90 -30.06 -11.77 31.70
N LYS A 91 -29.32 -12.33 32.66
CA LYS A 91 -27.85 -12.21 32.75
C LYS A 91 -27.18 -12.83 31.53
N MET A 92 -27.60 -14.02 31.10
CA MET A 92 -27.07 -14.69 29.90
C MET A 92 -27.29 -13.84 28.64
N LYS A 93 -28.47 -13.23 28.48
CA LYS A 93 -28.75 -12.33 27.37
C LYS A 93 -27.91 -11.05 27.44
N ALA A 94 -27.74 -10.47 28.62
CA ALA A 94 -26.88 -9.30 28.83
C ALA A 94 -25.43 -9.62 28.44
N LEU A 95 -24.90 -10.75 28.92
CA LEU A 95 -23.57 -11.24 28.54
C LEU A 95 -23.41 -11.43 27.03
N ALA A 96 -24.42 -11.99 26.34
CA ALA A 96 -24.37 -12.12 24.88
C ALA A 96 -24.31 -10.77 24.15
N VAL A 97 -25.01 -9.75 24.66
CA VAL A 97 -24.94 -8.38 24.12
C VAL A 97 -23.57 -7.76 24.40
N ASP A 98 -23.01 -7.96 25.59
CA ASP A 98 -21.69 -7.46 25.96
C ASP A 98 -20.59 -8.13 25.13
N CYS A 99 -20.64 -9.45 24.92
CA CYS A 99 -19.76 -10.16 24.00
C CYS A 99 -19.85 -9.59 22.58
N LYS A 100 -21.06 -9.28 22.09
CA LYS A 100 -21.24 -8.65 20.78
C LYS A 100 -20.62 -7.26 20.70
N ARG A 101 -20.67 -6.49 21.80
CA ARG A 101 -20.03 -5.17 21.88
C ARG A 101 -18.51 -5.27 21.89
N ILE A 102 -17.97 -6.22 22.66
CA ILE A 102 -16.53 -6.51 22.69
C ILE A 102 -16.06 -6.95 21.30
N GLY A 103 -16.80 -7.84 20.63
CA GLY A 103 -16.50 -8.27 19.26
C GLY A 103 -16.34 -7.09 18.30
N LYS A 104 -17.27 -6.11 18.33
CA LYS A 104 -17.15 -4.91 17.50
C LYS A 104 -15.89 -4.09 17.80
N VAL A 105 -15.50 -3.96 19.06
CA VAL A 105 -14.27 -3.22 19.43
C VAL A 105 -13.04 -3.94 18.90
N VAL A 106 -13.03 -5.27 18.96
CA VAL A 106 -11.96 -6.10 18.39
C VAL A 106 -11.92 -5.95 16.87
N ASP A 107 -13.06 -5.99 16.19
CA ASP A 107 -13.14 -5.78 14.74
C ASP A 107 -12.54 -4.42 14.34
N TYR A 108 -12.85 -3.36 15.09
CA TYR A 108 -12.25 -2.03 14.87
C TYR A 108 -10.74 -2.01 15.08
N ALA A 109 -10.22 -2.75 16.05
CA ALA A 109 -8.79 -2.85 16.29
C ALA A 109 -8.08 -3.60 15.14
N ILE A 110 -8.66 -4.72 14.68
CA ILE A 110 -8.13 -5.49 13.54
C ILE A 110 -8.09 -4.64 12.27
N GLU A 111 -9.18 -3.92 11.96
CA GLU A 111 -9.21 -3.01 10.80
C GLU A 111 -8.15 -1.91 10.90
N ALA A 112 -7.94 -1.34 12.09
CA ALA A 112 -6.93 -0.31 12.29
C ALA A 112 -5.51 -0.85 12.06
N ASP A 113 -5.20 -2.03 12.61
CA ASP A 113 -3.90 -2.68 12.43
C ASP A 113 -3.61 -3.00 10.97
N GLN A 114 -4.60 -3.49 10.21
CA GLN A 114 -4.46 -3.73 8.77
C GLN A 114 -4.14 -2.45 7.98
N LEU A 115 -4.79 -1.33 8.32
CA LEU A 115 -4.51 -0.06 7.67
C LEU A 115 -3.12 0.47 8.03
N ILE A 116 -2.69 0.29 9.28
CA ILE A 116 -1.35 0.65 9.76
C ILE A 116 -0.28 -0.16 9.02
N GLU A 117 -0.44 -1.48 8.92
CA GLU A 117 0.49 -2.36 8.19
C GLU A 117 0.60 -1.96 6.71
N LYS A 118 -0.54 -1.66 6.08
CA LYS A 118 -0.57 -1.16 4.71
C LYS A 118 0.19 0.16 4.56
N TYR A 119 -0.01 1.11 5.48
CA TYR A 119 0.73 2.36 5.48
C TYR A 119 2.24 2.13 5.65
N GLU A 120 2.65 1.31 6.61
CA GLU A 120 4.06 1.03 6.87
C GLU A 120 4.74 0.36 5.67
N THR A 121 4.05 -0.56 5.01
CA THR A 121 4.57 -1.25 3.82
C THR A 121 4.74 -0.27 2.66
N LEU A 122 3.71 0.50 2.33
CA LEU A 122 3.75 1.47 1.23
C LEU A 122 4.80 2.57 1.48
N ALA A 123 4.89 3.08 2.70
CA ALA A 123 5.91 4.08 3.06
C ALA A 123 7.33 3.52 2.90
N SER A 124 7.57 2.27 3.30
CA SER A 124 8.89 1.63 3.16
C SER A 124 9.27 1.45 1.69
N VAL A 125 8.33 0.98 0.87
CA VAL A 125 8.54 0.79 -0.58
C VAL A 125 8.85 2.12 -1.25
N LEU A 126 8.11 3.19 -0.92
CA LEU A 126 8.34 4.51 -1.50
C LEU A 126 9.70 5.06 -1.08
N LEU A 127 10.05 5.01 0.21
CA LEU A 127 11.35 5.47 0.71
C LEU A 127 12.52 4.70 0.09
N GLN A 128 12.38 3.38 -0.05
CA GLN A 128 13.38 2.55 -0.71
C GLN A 128 13.57 2.96 -2.18
N TRP A 129 12.46 3.18 -2.90
CA TRP A 129 12.51 3.65 -4.28
C TRP A 129 13.19 5.02 -4.40
N ILE A 130 12.88 5.96 -3.49
CA ILE A 130 13.53 7.28 -3.44
C ILE A 130 15.04 7.13 -3.30
N GLU A 131 15.51 6.37 -2.30
CA GLU A 131 16.95 6.20 -2.06
C GLU A 131 17.66 5.49 -3.23
N GLN A 132 17.05 4.46 -3.81
CA GLN A 132 17.60 3.79 -5.00
C GLN A 132 17.68 4.73 -6.21
N THR A 133 16.68 5.57 -6.40
CA THR A 133 16.64 6.55 -7.48
C THR A 133 17.69 7.63 -7.28
N ILE A 134 17.86 8.13 -6.05
CA ILE A 134 18.93 9.07 -5.68
C ILE A 134 20.30 8.49 -6.00
N VAL A 135 20.56 7.21 -5.68
CA VAL A 135 21.83 6.55 -6.02
C VAL A 135 22.03 6.48 -7.53
N THR A 136 20.99 6.12 -8.28
CA THR A 136 21.06 6.00 -9.75
C THR A 136 21.29 7.35 -10.42
N LEU A 137 20.63 8.42 -9.95
CA LEU A 137 20.81 9.77 -10.48
C LEU A 137 22.18 10.38 -10.12
N ASN A 138 22.78 9.94 -9.01
CA ASN A 138 24.12 10.33 -8.58
C ASN A 138 25.25 9.54 -9.28
N ASP A 139 24.96 8.66 -10.23
CA ASP A 139 26.02 8.04 -11.04
C ASP A 139 26.52 9.04 -12.10
N TRP A 140 27.61 9.75 -11.81
CA TRP A 140 28.15 10.86 -12.63
C TRP A 140 28.97 10.40 -13.85
N GLN A 141 28.88 9.13 -14.26
CA GLN A 141 29.48 8.68 -15.51
C GLN A 141 28.71 9.30 -16.70
N LEU A 142 29.24 10.42 -17.19
CA LEU A 142 28.81 11.05 -18.43
C LEU A 142 29.56 10.40 -19.59
N ASP A 143 28.82 9.99 -20.62
CA ASP A 143 29.42 9.37 -21.80
C ASP A 143 30.08 10.45 -22.70
N ASN A 144 31.27 10.16 -23.22
CA ASN A 144 32.05 11.09 -24.05
C ASN A 144 31.60 11.14 -25.53
N SER A 145 30.30 11.00 -25.81
CA SER A 145 29.74 11.06 -27.16
C SER A 145 28.42 11.79 -27.15
N LEU A 146 28.19 12.68 -28.12
CA LEU A 146 26.93 13.41 -28.27
C LEU A 146 25.73 12.46 -28.28
N SER A 147 25.80 11.37 -29.05
CA SER A 147 24.74 10.37 -29.15
C SER A 147 24.42 9.70 -27.80
N ALA A 148 25.44 9.44 -27.00
CA ALA A 148 25.28 8.81 -25.70
C ALA A 148 24.68 9.78 -24.67
N VAL A 149 25.12 11.05 -24.65
CA VAL A 149 24.52 12.10 -23.81
C VAL A 149 23.05 12.35 -24.17
N GLN A 150 22.71 12.32 -25.47
CA GLN A 150 21.32 12.41 -25.93
C GLN A 150 20.47 11.23 -25.42
N ASN A 151 21.00 10.01 -25.47
CA ASN A 151 20.33 8.82 -24.91
C ASN A 151 20.13 8.94 -23.39
N GLN A 152 21.15 9.42 -22.65
CA GLN A 152 21.05 9.66 -21.21
C GLN A 152 19.97 10.71 -20.90
N LEU A 153 19.86 11.78 -21.69
CA LEU A 153 18.82 12.79 -21.55
C LEU A 153 17.42 12.23 -21.85
N GLN A 154 17.28 11.37 -22.85
CA GLN A 154 16.01 10.71 -23.16
C GLN A 154 15.56 9.77 -22.03
N ALA A 155 16.50 8.99 -21.46
CA ALA A 155 16.22 8.14 -20.31
C ALA A 155 15.77 8.98 -19.11
N PHE A 156 16.47 10.08 -18.82
CA PHE A 156 16.10 11.01 -17.74
C PHE A 156 14.71 11.65 -17.96
N ASN A 157 14.36 12.01 -19.20
CA ASN A 157 13.04 12.51 -19.53
C ASN A 157 11.94 11.45 -19.36
N SER A 158 12.21 10.18 -19.71
CA SER A 158 11.27 9.07 -19.47
C SER A 158 11.03 8.87 -17.98
N TYR A 159 12.08 8.89 -17.17
CA TYR A 159 11.98 8.85 -15.71
C TYR A 159 11.04 9.96 -15.19
N ARG A 160 11.25 11.22 -15.61
CA ARG A 160 10.45 12.37 -15.15
C ARG A 160 8.98 12.33 -15.58
N THR A 161 8.69 11.76 -16.74
CA THR A 161 7.35 11.82 -17.35
C THR A 161 6.53 10.56 -17.14
N VAL A 162 7.17 9.42 -16.89
CA VAL A 162 6.50 8.11 -16.78
C VAL A 162 6.65 7.54 -15.37
N GLU A 163 7.87 7.46 -14.84
CA GLU A 163 8.14 6.75 -13.58
C GLU A 163 7.86 7.60 -12.33
N LYS A 164 8.27 8.87 -12.32
CA LYS A 164 8.09 9.78 -11.17
C LYS A 164 6.63 10.14 -10.87
N PRO A 165 5.75 10.45 -11.85
CA PRO A 165 4.36 10.88 -11.57
C PRO A 165 3.52 9.89 -10.73
N PRO A 166 3.51 8.57 -10.97
CA PRO A 166 2.78 7.65 -10.12
C PRO A 166 3.34 7.62 -8.69
N LYS A 167 4.65 7.78 -8.50
CA LYS A 167 5.28 7.87 -7.16
C LYS A 167 4.89 9.12 -6.39
N PHE A 168 4.70 10.25 -7.08
CA PHE A 168 4.14 11.44 -6.45
C PHE A 168 2.68 11.22 -5.99
N THR A 169 1.90 10.46 -6.77
CA THR A 169 0.53 10.10 -6.37
C THR A 169 0.54 9.13 -5.18
N GLU A 170 1.46 8.16 -5.13
CA GLU A 170 1.67 7.27 -3.98
C GLU A 170 2.00 8.07 -2.70
N LYS A 171 2.86 9.08 -2.79
CA LYS A 171 3.17 10.00 -1.69
C LYS A 171 1.89 10.68 -1.15
N GLY A 172 1.06 11.25 -2.03
CA GLY A 172 -0.21 11.86 -1.63
C GLY A 172 -1.18 10.85 -1.02
N ASN A 173 -1.25 9.64 -1.57
CA ASN A 173 -2.08 8.56 -1.03
C ASN A 173 -1.66 8.14 0.40
N LEU A 174 -0.36 8.19 0.72
CA LEU A 174 0.14 7.93 2.07
C LEU A 174 -0.34 9.00 3.08
N GLU A 175 -0.35 10.27 2.69
CA GLU A 175 -0.88 11.35 3.52
C GLU A 175 -2.37 11.15 3.82
N VAL A 176 -3.16 10.83 2.79
CA VAL A 176 -4.59 10.52 2.91
C VAL A 176 -4.83 9.28 3.78
N LEU A 177 -4.03 8.23 3.59
CA LEU A 177 -4.14 6.99 4.36
C LEU A 177 -3.84 7.25 5.84
N LEU A 178 -2.79 8.00 6.16
CA LEU A 178 -2.47 8.37 7.53
C LEU A 178 -3.60 9.19 8.16
N PHE A 179 -4.12 10.19 7.44
CA PHE A 179 -5.26 10.97 7.91
C PHE A 179 -6.49 10.09 8.19
N THR A 180 -6.75 9.10 7.33
CA THR A 180 -7.85 8.15 7.48
C THR A 180 -7.66 7.27 8.73
N ILE A 181 -6.46 6.74 8.95
CA ILE A 181 -6.12 5.95 10.14
C ILE A 181 -6.34 6.79 11.41
N GLN A 182 -5.75 7.98 11.45
CA GLN A 182 -5.85 8.87 12.60
C GLN A 182 -7.29 9.28 12.89
N SER A 183 -8.08 9.56 11.85
CA SER A 183 -9.50 9.92 11.99
C SER A 183 -10.33 8.75 12.52
N LYS A 184 -10.13 7.54 11.98
CA LYS A 184 -10.80 6.32 12.48
C LYS A 184 -10.45 6.06 13.95
N MET A 185 -9.19 6.14 14.32
CA MET A 185 -8.75 5.89 15.71
C MET A 185 -9.32 6.93 16.69
N ARG A 186 -9.38 8.21 16.31
CA ARG A 186 -10.03 9.25 17.11
C ARG A 186 -11.53 8.97 17.29
N ALA A 187 -12.22 8.62 16.21
CA ALA A 187 -13.66 8.29 16.27
C ALA A 187 -13.94 7.09 17.19
N ASN A 188 -13.01 6.14 17.26
CA ASN A 188 -13.09 4.98 18.14
C ASN A 188 -12.54 5.21 19.56
N ASN A 189 -12.15 6.45 19.91
CA ASN A 189 -11.47 6.79 21.18
C ASN A 189 -10.20 5.96 21.45
N GLN A 190 -9.51 5.53 20.39
CA GLN A 190 -8.23 4.83 20.47
C GLN A 190 -7.07 5.83 20.46
N LYS A 191 -5.92 5.42 21.00
CA LYS A 191 -4.68 6.21 20.91
C LYS A 191 -4.34 6.42 19.44
N VAL A 192 -4.14 7.68 19.04
CA VAL A 192 -3.84 8.04 17.65
C VAL A 192 -2.52 7.37 17.23
N TYR A 193 -2.55 6.69 16.09
CA TYR A 193 -1.36 6.11 15.50
C TYR A 193 -0.37 7.18 15.09
N MET A 194 0.89 6.94 15.47
CA MET A 194 2.06 7.68 15.05
C MET A 194 2.96 6.72 14.28
N PRO A 195 3.32 7.02 13.02
CA PRO A 195 4.28 6.23 12.28
C PRO A 195 5.59 6.03 13.04
N ARG A 196 6.25 4.89 12.81
CA ARG A 196 7.60 4.63 13.33
C ARG A 196 8.58 5.69 12.82
N GLU A 197 9.63 5.95 13.60
CA GLU A 197 10.70 6.88 13.21
C GLU A 197 11.25 6.53 11.82
N GLY A 198 11.47 7.56 10.99
CA GLY A 198 11.92 7.41 9.61
C GLY A 198 10.80 7.15 8.59
N LYS A 199 9.55 6.90 9.04
CA LYS A 199 8.38 6.75 8.18
C LYS A 199 7.31 7.82 8.41
N LEU A 200 7.68 8.93 9.06
CA LEU A 200 6.77 10.06 9.21
C LEU A 200 6.55 10.73 7.85
N ILE A 201 5.41 11.40 7.67
CA ILE A 201 5.17 12.22 6.47
C ILE A 201 6.26 13.28 6.30
N SER A 202 6.78 13.83 7.40
CA SER A 202 7.93 14.75 7.37
C SER A 202 9.19 14.10 6.80
N ASP A 203 9.43 12.83 7.10
CA ASP A 203 10.62 12.11 6.64
C ASP A 203 10.51 11.78 5.14
N ILE A 204 9.31 11.38 4.70
CA ILE A 204 8.99 11.18 3.28
C ILE A 204 9.15 12.49 2.51
N ASN A 205 8.66 13.61 3.05
CA ASN A 205 8.83 14.93 2.43
C ASN A 205 10.30 15.31 2.30
N LYS A 206 11.10 15.15 3.36
CA LYS A 206 12.55 15.40 3.32
C LYS A 206 13.28 14.53 2.30
N ALA A 207 12.94 13.24 2.23
CA ALA A 207 13.52 12.31 1.25
C ALA A 207 13.15 12.73 -0.18
N TRP A 208 11.91 13.18 -0.39
CA TRP A 208 11.44 13.69 -1.67
C TRP A 208 12.13 14.99 -2.09
N GLU A 209 12.32 15.94 -1.17
CA GLU A 209 13.08 17.17 -1.41
C GLU A 209 14.52 16.86 -1.82
N ARG A 210 15.17 15.89 -1.15
CA ARG A 210 16.51 15.42 -1.52
C ARG A 210 16.55 14.82 -2.92
N LEU A 211 15.53 14.05 -3.31
CA LEU A 211 15.40 13.52 -4.66
C LEU A 211 15.29 14.65 -5.70
N GLU A 212 14.46 15.65 -5.45
CA GLU A 212 14.29 16.80 -6.34
C GLU A 212 15.58 17.61 -6.50
N GLN A 213 16.37 17.75 -5.44
CA GLN A 213 17.68 18.40 -5.52
C GLN A 213 18.63 17.62 -6.45
N VAL A 214 18.77 16.31 -6.25
CA VAL A 214 19.66 15.46 -7.07
C VAL A 214 19.19 15.41 -8.53
N GLU A 215 17.88 15.37 -8.76
CA GLU A 215 17.31 15.47 -10.11
C GLU A 215 17.70 16.79 -10.80
N HIS A 216 17.63 17.91 -10.08
CA HIS A 216 17.99 19.21 -10.63
C HIS A 216 19.48 19.27 -10.99
N GLU A 217 20.35 18.79 -10.10
CA GLU A 217 21.80 18.70 -10.34
C GLU A 217 22.12 17.82 -11.56
N ARG A 218 21.44 16.67 -11.69
CA ARG A 218 21.58 15.77 -12.86
C ARG A 218 21.12 16.43 -14.16
N GLU A 219 19.98 17.13 -14.14
CA GLU A 219 19.46 17.85 -15.30
C GLU A 219 20.46 18.90 -15.80
N LEU A 220 21.03 19.69 -14.87
CA LEU A 220 22.05 20.69 -15.20
C LEU A 220 23.31 20.05 -15.79
N ALA A 221 23.80 18.96 -15.18
CA ALA A 221 24.98 18.24 -15.67
C ALA A 221 24.77 17.72 -17.11
N LEU A 222 23.66 17.05 -17.38
CA LEU A 222 23.34 16.52 -18.71
C LEU A 222 23.20 17.62 -19.76
N ARG A 223 22.57 18.75 -19.42
CA ARG A 223 22.43 19.90 -20.34
C ARG A 223 23.77 20.56 -20.64
N ASN A 224 24.62 20.75 -19.63
CA ASN A 224 25.93 21.35 -19.81
C ASN A 224 26.84 20.46 -20.67
N GLU A 225 26.81 19.15 -20.42
CA GLU A 225 27.59 18.19 -21.20
C GLU A 225 27.10 18.11 -22.65
N LEU A 226 25.79 18.15 -22.89
CA LEU A 226 25.22 18.17 -24.24
C LEU A 226 25.75 19.37 -25.05
N ILE A 227 25.71 20.57 -24.47
CA ILE A 227 26.22 21.79 -25.11
C ILE A 227 27.73 21.68 -25.39
N LEU A 228 28.48 21.08 -24.46
CA LEU A 228 29.92 20.86 -24.64
C LEU A 228 30.19 19.92 -25.81
N GLN A 229 29.50 18.78 -25.87
CA GLN A 229 29.66 17.78 -26.92
C GLN A 229 29.26 18.34 -28.30
N GLU A 230 28.17 19.09 -28.40
CA GLU A 230 27.77 19.78 -29.65
C GLU A 230 28.86 20.74 -30.14
N LYS A 231 29.48 21.50 -29.22
CA LYS A 231 30.58 22.41 -29.55
C LYS A 231 31.83 21.66 -30.00
N LEU A 232 32.16 20.54 -29.36
CA LEU A 232 33.30 19.71 -29.72
C LEU A 232 33.12 19.10 -31.12
N GLU A 233 31.92 18.60 -31.45
CA GLU A 233 31.61 18.08 -32.79
C GLU A 233 31.72 19.18 -33.86
N MET A 234 31.20 20.38 -33.60
CA MET A 234 31.37 21.51 -34.53
C MET A 234 32.84 21.88 -34.76
N LEU A 235 33.66 21.87 -33.71
CA LEU A 235 35.09 22.16 -33.81
C LEU A 235 35.83 21.06 -34.58
N ALA A 236 35.52 19.79 -34.31
CA ALA A 236 36.07 18.64 -35.01
C ALA A 236 35.73 18.70 -36.51
N ALA A 237 34.46 18.90 -36.86
CA ALA A 237 34.03 19.04 -38.25
C ALA A 237 34.72 20.21 -38.98
N ARG A 238 34.95 21.33 -38.28
CA ARG A 238 35.68 22.49 -38.83
C ARG A 238 37.16 22.16 -39.05
N PHE A 239 37.78 21.44 -38.12
CA PHE A 239 39.16 20.98 -38.24
C PHE A 239 39.28 20.02 -39.43
N ASP A 240 38.45 18.98 -39.49
CA ASP A 240 38.47 17.97 -40.54
C ASP A 240 38.27 18.60 -41.93
N ARG A 241 37.36 19.56 -42.06
CA ARG A 241 37.16 20.29 -43.32
C ARG A 241 38.42 21.06 -43.73
N LYS A 242 39.10 21.71 -42.80
CA LYS A 242 40.36 22.43 -43.08
C LYS A 242 41.48 21.45 -43.43
N ALA A 243 41.64 20.39 -42.64
CA ALA A 243 42.64 19.34 -42.86
C ALA A 243 42.47 18.70 -44.25
N ALA A 244 41.26 18.27 -44.60
CA ALA A 244 40.95 17.69 -45.91
C ALA A 244 41.26 18.64 -47.08
N MET A 245 40.94 19.94 -46.93
CA MET A 245 41.33 20.94 -47.94
C MET A 245 42.86 21.03 -48.10
N ARG A 246 43.60 20.95 -46.99
CA ARG A 246 45.07 21.04 -46.99
C ARG A 246 45.70 19.79 -47.56
N GLU A 247 45.23 18.62 -47.17
CA GLU A 247 45.67 17.33 -47.73
C GLU A 247 45.41 17.26 -49.23
N THR A 248 44.25 17.74 -49.70
CA THR A 248 43.94 17.81 -51.13
C THR A 248 44.89 18.74 -51.88
N TRP A 249 45.19 19.92 -51.32
CA TRP A 249 46.15 20.86 -51.91
C TRP A 249 47.57 20.29 -51.93
N LEU A 250 48.03 19.71 -50.82
CA LEU A 250 49.33 19.04 -50.72
C LEU A 250 49.46 17.91 -51.74
N SER A 251 48.45 17.04 -51.85
CA SER A 251 48.44 15.93 -52.81
C SER A 251 48.55 16.42 -54.26
N LYS A 252 47.85 17.51 -54.61
CA LYS A 252 47.93 18.13 -55.94
C LYS A 252 49.32 18.71 -56.21
N ASN A 253 49.86 19.49 -55.27
CA ASN A 253 51.18 20.10 -55.43
C ASN A 253 52.30 19.07 -55.48
N GLN A 254 52.24 18.03 -54.65
CA GLN A 254 53.22 16.96 -54.68
C GLN A 254 53.20 16.22 -56.02
N ARG A 255 52.02 16.01 -56.62
CA ARG A 255 51.91 15.45 -57.99
C ARG A 255 52.52 16.38 -59.05
N LEU A 256 52.31 17.70 -58.94
CA LEU A 256 52.88 18.67 -59.89
C LEU A 256 54.41 18.72 -59.81
N VAL A 257 54.97 18.74 -58.59
CA VAL A 257 56.43 18.77 -58.37
C VAL A 257 57.09 17.44 -58.75
N SER A 258 56.40 16.31 -58.62
CA SER A 258 56.94 15.00 -58.99
C SER A 258 56.96 14.74 -60.50
N GLN A 259 56.43 15.63 -61.33
CA GLN A 259 56.46 15.48 -62.78
C GLN A 259 57.72 16.13 -63.37
N ASP A 260 58.63 15.32 -63.91
CA ASP A 260 59.83 15.77 -64.61
C ASP A 260 59.52 16.27 -66.04
N ASN A 261 58.66 17.27 -66.17
CA ASN A 261 58.14 17.75 -67.45
C ASN A 261 58.72 19.13 -67.81
N PHE A 262 60.05 19.21 -67.87
CA PHE A 262 60.81 20.46 -68.08
C PHE A 262 60.90 20.92 -69.54
N GLY A 263 60.44 20.09 -70.48
CA GLY A 263 60.51 20.35 -71.92
C GLY A 263 61.93 20.29 -72.49
N THR A 264 62.05 20.42 -73.81
CA THR A 264 63.32 20.32 -74.55
C THR A 264 63.76 21.61 -75.23
N ASP A 265 62.94 22.66 -75.18
CA ASP A 265 63.23 23.98 -75.74
C ASP A 265 63.24 25.08 -74.65
N LEU A 266 63.84 26.22 -74.97
CA LEU A 266 63.98 27.34 -74.02
C LEU A 266 62.62 27.84 -73.53
N GLY A 267 61.61 27.87 -74.40
CA GLY A 267 60.26 28.32 -74.07
C GLY A 267 59.55 27.41 -73.05
N ALA A 268 59.71 26.09 -73.16
CA ALA A 268 59.14 25.15 -72.20
C ALA A 268 59.84 25.22 -70.83
N VAL A 269 61.16 25.43 -70.80
CA VAL A 269 61.92 25.60 -69.55
C VAL A 269 61.50 26.89 -68.84
N GLU A 270 61.39 28.02 -69.55
CA GLU A 270 60.89 29.27 -68.95
C GLU A 270 59.47 29.15 -68.40
N ALA A 271 58.59 28.41 -69.09
CA ALA A 271 57.24 28.13 -68.62
C ALA A 271 57.23 27.23 -67.36
N ALA A 272 58.14 26.27 -67.27
CA ALA A 272 58.32 25.43 -66.08
C ALA A 272 58.83 26.25 -64.88
N THR A 273 59.79 27.16 -65.10
CA THR A 273 60.29 28.06 -64.04
C THR A 273 59.19 28.97 -63.50
N ARG A 274 58.36 29.59 -64.36
CA ARG A 274 57.24 30.42 -63.89
C ARG A 274 56.20 29.61 -63.11
N LYS A 275 55.94 28.36 -63.50
CA LYS A 275 55.08 27.46 -62.72
C LYS A 275 55.68 27.15 -61.35
N HIS A 276 56.99 26.95 -61.28
CA HIS A 276 57.69 26.72 -60.02
C HIS A 276 57.63 27.95 -59.10
N GLU A 277 57.93 29.14 -59.61
CA GLU A 277 57.81 30.41 -58.86
C GLU A 277 56.38 30.66 -58.35
N ALA A 278 55.37 30.33 -59.16
CA ALA A 278 53.98 30.42 -58.73
C ALA A 278 53.65 29.45 -57.58
N ILE A 279 54.21 28.23 -57.60
CA ILE A 279 54.06 27.25 -56.51
C ILE A 279 54.79 27.73 -55.25
N GLU A 280 56.02 28.25 -55.36
CA GLU A 280 56.75 28.82 -54.22
C GLU A 280 56.02 30.00 -53.59
N THR A 281 55.43 30.87 -54.42
CA THR A 281 54.63 32.00 -53.95
C THR A 281 53.38 31.53 -53.22
N ASP A 282 52.69 30.52 -53.75
CA ASP A 282 51.50 29.93 -53.11
C ASP A 282 51.89 29.26 -51.77
N ILE A 283 52.99 28.50 -51.72
CA ILE A 283 53.54 27.93 -50.48
C ILE A 283 53.86 29.02 -49.45
N GLY A 284 54.49 30.12 -49.87
CA GLY A 284 54.86 31.22 -48.97
C GLY A 284 53.68 32.05 -48.45
N ALA A 285 52.50 31.92 -49.06
CA ALA A 285 51.27 32.58 -48.62
C ALA A 285 50.48 31.78 -47.57
N TYR A 286 50.87 30.52 -47.31
CA TYR A 286 50.26 29.62 -46.32
C TYR A 286 51.08 29.53 -45.03
#